data_AF-X1F0K5-F1
#
_entry.id   AF-X1F0K5-F1
#
_cell.length_a   1.000
_cell.length_b   1.000
_cell.length_c   1.000
_cell.angle_alpha   90.00
_cell.angle_beta   90.00
_cell.angle_gamma   90.00
#
_symmetry.space_group_name_H-M   'P 1'
#
loop_
_entity.id
_entity.type
_entity.pdbx_description
1 polymer ?
#
loop_
_entity_poly.entity_id
_entity_poly.type
_entity_poly.pdbx_seq_one_letter_code
_entity_poly.pdbx_strand_id
1 'polypeptide(L)' 'MAYNVTLIPGDGIGPEVTEAAKRVLEATGVAFHWDLAYAGDGAQDLFGTPLPDYIFKSIRK' A
#
# COMPACT_ATOMS: atom_id res chain seq x y z
N MET A 1 -1.87 14.50 14.64
CA MET A 1 -1.52 13.08 14.86
C MET A 1 -1.62 12.40 13.51
N ALA A 2 -0.62 11.62 13.11
CA ALA A 2 -0.62 10.97 11.79
C ALA A 2 -1.30 9.61 11.86
N TYR A 3 -2.06 9.24 10.83
CA TYR A 3 -2.64 7.91 10.69
C TYR A 3 -1.62 6.95 10.08
N ASN A 4 -1.36 5.82 10.74
CA ASN A 4 -0.57 4.75 10.15
C ASN A 4 -1.46 3.97 9.18
N VAL A 5 -1.06 3.89 7.91
CA VAL A 5 -1.83 3.23 6.87
C VAL A 5 -0.92 2.29 6.11
N THR A 6 -1.27 1.01 6.06
CA THR A 6 -0.63 0.08 5.12
C THR A 6 -1.13 0.40 3.71
N LEU A 7 -0.23 0.82 2.82
CA LEU A 7 -0.53 1.14 1.43
C LEU A 7 -0.14 -0.04 0.55
N ILE A 8 -1.15 -0.69 -0.02
CA ILE A 8 -0.97 -1.81 -0.97
C ILE A 8 -1.33 -1.30 -2.37
N PRO A 9 -0.35 -1.07 -3.27
CA PRO A 9 -0.62 -0.79 -4.67
C PRO A 9 -1.35 -1.98 -5.31
N GLY A 10 -2.37 -1.69 -6.12
CA GLY A 10 -3.04 -2.74 -6.90
C GLY A 10 -2.19 -3.20 -8.09
N ASP A 11 -2.68 -4.21 -8.82
CA ASP A 11 -2.06 -4.71 -10.06
C ASP A 11 -2.57 -3.98 -11.32
N GLY A 12 -1.93 -4.20 -12.47
CA GLY A 12 -2.29 -3.54 -13.73
C GLY A 12 -2.09 -2.02 -13.65
N ILE A 13 -3.17 -1.23 -13.80
CA ILE A 13 -3.17 0.23 -13.60
C ILE A 13 -3.24 0.64 -12.12
N GLY A 14 -3.27 -0.34 -11.21
CA GLY A 14 -3.39 -0.15 -9.78
C GLY A 14 -2.35 0.77 -9.17
N PRO A 15 -1.04 0.69 -9.52
CA PRO A 15 -0.02 1.55 -8.93
C PRO A 15 -0.27 3.04 -9.21
N GLU A 16 -0.67 3.39 -10.43
CA GLU A 16 -0.98 4.77 -10.83
C GLU A 16 -2.22 5.29 -10.13
N VAL A 17 -3.26 4.46 -10.00
CA VAL A 17 -4.51 4.83 -9.31
C VAL A 17 -4.26 4.99 -7.81
N THR A 18 -3.50 4.08 -7.18
CA THR A 18 -3.13 4.16 -5.76
C THR A 18 -2.33 5.42 -5.46
N GLU A 19 -1.35 5.76 -6.31
CA GLU A 19 -0.55 6.97 -6.15
C GLU A 19 -1.40 8.25 -6.35
N ALA A 20 -2.33 8.26 -7.30
CA ALA A 20 -3.27 9.37 -7.45
C ALA A 20 -4.18 9.53 -6.21
N ALA A 21 -4.69 8.42 -5.65
CA ALA A 21 -5.50 8.43 -4.44
C ALA A 21 -4.72 8.96 -3.24
N LYS A 22 -3.47 8.52 -3.07
CA LYS A 22 -2.56 9.03 -2.04
C LYS A 22 -2.42 10.55 -2.10
N ARG A 23 -2.19 11.13 -3.29
CA ARG A 23 -2.07 12.58 -3.47
C ARG A 23 -3.36 13.32 -3.11
N VAL A 24 -4.52 12.78 -3.48
CA VAL A 24 -5.83 13.35 -3.11
C VAL A 24 -6.00 13.36 -1.59
N LEU A 25 -5.63 12.27 -0.92
CA LEU A 25 -5.69 12.18 0.54
C LEU A 25 -4.73 13.15 1.22
N GLU A 26 -3.49 13.27 0.75
CA GLU A 26 -2.51 14.21 1.29
C GLU A 26 -2.95 15.67 1.11
N ALA A 27 -3.64 15.99 0.00
CA ALA A 27 -4.20 17.32 -0.25
C ALA A 27 -5.31 17.74 0.75
N THR A 28 -5.89 16.79 1.50
CA THR A 28 -6.86 17.11 2.56
C THR A 28 -6.24 17.76 3.80
N GLY A 29 -4.91 17.75 3.91
CA GLY A 29 -4.17 18.22 5.09
C GLY A 29 -4.14 17.22 6.26
N VAL A 30 -4.74 16.04 6.09
CA VAL A 30 -4.58 14.92 7.03
C VAL A 30 -3.16 14.38 6.93
N ALA A 31 -2.51 14.19 8.08
CA ALA A 31 -1.18 13.59 8.13
C ALA A 31 -1.29 12.06 8.06
N PHE A 32 -0.53 11.45 7.15
CA PHE A 32 -0.46 10.00 6.97
C PHE A 32 0.98 9.52 7.11
N HIS A 33 1.14 8.31 7.65
CA HIS A 33 2.37 7.53 7.58
C HIS A 33 2.07 6.27 6.77
N TRP A 34 2.60 6.24 5.56
CA TRP A 34 2.36 5.17 4.60
C TRP A 34 3.38 4.05 4.80
N ASP A 35 2.90 2.86 5.19
CA ASP A 35 3.68 1.62 5.24
C ASP A 35 3.45 0.86 3.94
N LEU A 36 4.41 0.91 3.02
CA LEU A 36 4.29 0.28 1.70
C LEU A 36 4.37 -1.24 1.82
N ALA A 37 3.34 -1.92 1.34
CA ALA A 37 3.29 -3.37 1.24
C ALA A 37 2.84 -3.78 -0.17
N TYR A 38 3.28 -4.93 -0.63
CA TYR A 38 2.99 -5.43 -1.97
C TYR A 38 2.27 -6.76 -1.86
N ALA A 39 1.12 -6.87 -2.52
CA ALA A 39 0.33 -8.08 -2.72
C ALA A 39 0.07 -8.25 -4.24
N GLY A 40 -0.48 -9.41 -4.64
CA GLY A 40 -0.85 -9.65 -6.04
C GLY A 40 0.33 -9.98 -6.94
N ASP A 41 0.25 -9.59 -8.20
CA ASP A 41 1.24 -9.92 -9.24
C ASP A 41 2.61 -9.34 -8.90
N GLY A 42 2.66 -8.07 -8.45
CA GLY A 42 3.91 -7.45 -8.02
C GLY A 42 4.57 -8.18 -6.85
N ALA A 43 3.78 -8.76 -5.94
CA ALA A 43 4.32 -9.56 -4.85
C ALA A 43 4.78 -10.94 -5.31
N GLN A 44 4.07 -11.56 -6.25
CA GLN A 44 4.47 -12.81 -6.88
C GLN A 44 5.85 -12.67 -7.54
N ASP A 45 6.08 -11.57 -8.26
CA ASP A 45 7.35 -11.29 -8.93
C ASP A 45 8.49 -11.00 -7.94
N LEU A 46 8.22 -10.25 -6.87
CA LEU A 46 9.24 -9.84 -5.90
C LEU A 46 9.55 -10.90 -4.84
N PHE A 47 8.55 -11.66 -4.40
CA PHE A 47 8.64 -12.53 -3.23
C PHE A 47 8.29 -14.00 -3.52
N GLY A 48 7.94 -14.34 -4.76
CA GLY A 48 7.58 -15.70 -5.16
C GLY A 48 6.21 -16.18 -4.66
N THR A 49 5.42 -15.28 -4.06
CA THR A 49 4.07 -15.56 -3.56
C THR A 49 3.22 -14.30 -3.68
N PRO A 50 1.92 -14.40 -4.05
CA PRO A 50 1.08 -13.22 -4.21
C PRO A 50 0.64 -12.62 -2.87
N LEU A 51 0.84 -13.34 -1.76
CA LEU A 51 0.44 -12.90 -0.42
C LEU A 51 1.52 -13.22 0.64
N PRO A 52 2.63 -12.46 0.67
CA PRO A 52 3.65 -12.61 1.70
C PRO A 52 3.14 -12.36 3.13
N ASP A 53 3.62 -13.15 4.10
CA ASP A 53 3.20 -13.07 5.50
C ASP A 53 3.43 -11.70 6.17
N TYR A 54 4.39 -10.92 5.68
CA TYR A 54 4.71 -9.61 6.26
C TYR A 54 3.54 -8.62 6.12
N ILE A 55 2.67 -8.79 5.11
CA ILE A 55 1.50 -7.92 4.91
C ILE A 55 0.58 -8.00 6.12
N PHE A 56 0.34 -9.20 6.65
CA PHE A 56 -0.50 -9.38 7.84
C PHE A 56 0.10 -8.71 9.07
N LYS A 57 1.44 -8.67 9.16
CA LYS A 57 2.13 -7.93 10.23
C LYS A 57 1.98 -6.42 10.06
N SER A 58 1.88 -5.92 8.83
CA SER A 58 1.65 -4.51 8.52
C SER A 58 0.23 -4.07 8.90
N ILE A 59 -0.79 -4.84 8.48
CA ILE A 59 -2.21 -4.47 8.66
C ILE A 59 -2.68 -4.57 10.12
N ARG A 60 -2.04 -5.41 10.95
CA ARG A 60 -2.41 -5.60 12.36
C ARG A 60 -1.85 -4.54 13.33
N LYS A 61 -1.09 -3.56 12.85
CA LYS A 61 -0.56 -2.45 13.66
C LYS A 61 -1.65 -1.44 13.99
#